data_AF-A0AA39FSJ7-F1
#
_entry.id   AF-A0AA39FSJ7-F1
#
_cell.length_a   1.000
_cell.length_b   1.000
_cell.length_c   1.000
_cell.angle_alpha   90.00
_cell.angle_beta   90.00
_cell.angle_gamma   90.00
#
_symmetry.space_group_name_H-M   'P 1'
#
loop_
_entity.id
_entity.type
_entity.pdbx_description
1 polymer ?
#
loop_
_entity_poly.entity_id
_entity_poly.type
_entity_poly.pdbx_seq_one_letter_code
_entity_poly.pdbx_strand_id
1 'polypeptide(L)'
;MAIPGDYNFNLKPVKTLTTKERKKSRFGNAFHLCREILRLTKLIIDSHVQYRLNNVDAFQLADGLQYIFAHVGQLTGIQFEGRHSKGVAKTVTKQRVESHFDLELRASVMHDIVDMMPEGIKQNKARTILQHLSEAWRCWKANIPWKVPGLPIPIENMILRYIKMKTDWWTNTAHYNRERIRRGATISRFPIVGKLLSCGFKL
;
A
#
# COMPACT_ATOMS: atom_id res chain seq x y z
N MET A 1 -29.56 1.98 7.19
CA MET A 1 -28.46 1.82 6.21
C MET A 1 -28.62 2.91 5.15
N ALA A 2 -27.64 3.80 4.93
CA ALA A 2 -27.84 5.06 4.20
C ALA A 2 -27.77 4.96 2.66
N ILE A 3 -27.66 3.74 2.12
CA ILE A 3 -27.59 3.46 0.68
C ILE A 3 -28.53 2.28 0.39
N PRO A 4 -29.83 2.53 0.15
CA PRO A 4 -30.73 1.53 -0.39
C PRO A 4 -30.35 1.27 -1.85
N GLY A 5 -30.48 0.00 -2.28
CA GLY A 5 -30.47 -0.34 -3.69
C GLY A 5 -31.84 0.00 -4.29
N ASP A 6 -31.87 0.58 -5.48
CA ASP A 6 -33.12 0.64 -6.25
C ASP A 6 -33.47 -0.75 -6.82
N TYR A 7 -34.69 -0.91 -7.35
CA TYR A 7 -35.13 -2.18 -7.96
C TYR A 7 -34.27 -2.62 -9.15
N ASN A 8 -33.52 -1.70 -9.76
CA ASN A 8 -32.58 -1.95 -10.86
C ASN A 8 -31.13 -2.15 -10.37
N PHE A 9 -30.96 -2.41 -9.07
CA PHE A 9 -29.67 -2.67 -8.41
C PHE A 9 -28.65 -1.52 -8.51
N ASN A 10 -29.09 -0.28 -8.73
CA ASN A 10 -28.23 0.90 -8.56
C ASN A 10 -28.10 1.26 -7.08
N LEU A 11 -26.90 1.63 -6.66
CA LEU A 11 -26.64 2.14 -5.31
C LEU A 11 -26.41 3.64 -5.37
N LYS A 12 -27.33 4.39 -4.78
CA LYS A 12 -27.22 5.84 -4.65
C LYS A 12 -27.40 6.24 -3.18
N PRO A 13 -26.57 7.15 -2.67
CA PRO A 13 -26.74 7.64 -1.30
C PRO A 13 -28.04 8.46 -1.21
N VAL A 14 -28.85 8.22 -0.17
CA VAL A 14 -30.12 8.96 0.05
C VAL A 14 -29.86 10.40 0.46
N LYS A 15 -28.70 10.64 1.09
CA LYS A 15 -28.26 11.93 1.61
C LYS A 15 -26.77 12.07 1.42
N THR A 16 -26.26 13.31 1.48
CA THR A 16 -24.82 13.55 1.53
C THR A 16 -24.21 12.86 2.75
N LEU A 17 -23.29 11.93 2.48
CA LEU A 17 -22.70 11.10 3.52
C LEU A 17 -21.53 11.80 4.20
N THR A 18 -21.47 11.68 5.53
CA THR A 18 -20.28 12.09 6.30
C THR A 18 -19.07 11.23 5.94
N THR A 19 -17.86 11.68 6.31
CA THR A 19 -16.63 10.91 6.09
C THR A 19 -16.66 9.55 6.81
N LYS A 20 -17.29 9.45 7.99
CA LYS A 20 -17.45 8.19 8.72
C LYS A 20 -18.39 7.23 7.99
N GLU A 21 -19.53 7.73 7.51
CA GLU A 21 -20.49 6.94 6.74
C GLU A 21 -19.89 6.44 5.42
N ARG A 22 -19.19 7.31 4.66
CA ARG A 22 -18.52 6.93 3.41
C ARG A 22 -17.49 5.82 3.58
N LYS A 23 -16.70 5.87 4.66
CA LYS A 23 -15.71 4.81 4.95
C LYS A 23 -16.41 3.49 5.30
N LYS A 24 -17.50 3.54 6.06
CA LYS A 24 -18.28 2.36 6.46
C LYS A 24 -19.10 1.75 5.32
N SER A 25 -19.55 2.56 4.37
CA SER A 25 -20.39 2.13 3.24
C SER A 25 -19.61 1.78 1.96
N ARG A 26 -18.28 1.70 2.03
CA ARG A 26 -17.43 1.25 0.92
C ARG A 26 -17.47 -0.28 0.81
N PHE A 27 -18.31 -0.77 -0.08
CA PHE A 27 -18.36 -2.19 -0.39
C PHE A 27 -17.15 -2.63 -1.24
N GLY A 28 -16.79 -3.91 -1.13
CA GLY A 28 -15.71 -4.50 -1.90
C GLY A 28 -16.15 -5.00 -3.28
N ASN A 29 -15.18 -5.44 -4.09
CA ASN A 29 -15.42 -5.94 -5.44
C ASN A 29 -16.44 -7.09 -5.48
N ALA A 30 -16.43 -8.00 -4.49
CA ALA A 30 -17.35 -9.14 -4.45
C ALA A 30 -18.83 -8.71 -4.40
N PHE A 31 -19.16 -7.71 -3.57
CA PHE A 31 -20.52 -7.20 -3.48
C PHE A 31 -20.94 -6.48 -4.77
N HIS A 32 -20.03 -5.69 -5.37
CA HIS A 32 -20.30 -5.04 -6.66
C HIS A 32 -20.47 -6.05 -7.79
N LEU A 33 -19.65 -7.11 -7.83
CA LEU A 33 -19.78 -8.19 -8.80
C LEU A 33 -21.14 -8.89 -8.67
N CYS A 34 -21.52 -9.31 -7.46
CA CYS A 34 -22.83 -9.93 -7.23
C CYS A 34 -23.99 -9.00 -7.63
N ARG A 35 -23.90 -7.70 -7.29
CA ARG A 35 -24.90 -6.69 -7.66
C ARG A 35 -25.05 -6.58 -9.18
N GLU A 36 -23.95 -6.52 -9.91
CA GLU A 36 -24.00 -6.40 -11.37
C GLU A 36 -24.48 -7.70 -12.06
N ILE A 37 -24.16 -8.89 -11.51
CA ILE A 37 -24.73 -10.16 -11.99
C ILE A 37 -26.25 -10.18 -11.79
N LEU A 38 -26.74 -9.72 -10.63
CA LEU A 38 -28.17 -9.61 -10.37
C LEU A 38 -28.84 -8.58 -11.30
N ARG A 39 -28.15 -7.47 -11.62
CA ARG A 39 -28.62 -6.49 -12.59
C ARG A 39 -28.73 -7.08 -14.01
N LEU A 40 -27.73 -7.83 -14.46
CA LEU A 40 -27.76 -8.51 -15.76
C LEU A 40 -28.93 -9.51 -15.83
N THR A 41 -29.07 -10.32 -14.79
CA THR A 41 -30.16 -11.30 -14.67
C THR A 41 -31.52 -10.60 -14.70
N LYS A 42 -31.65 -9.46 -14.02
CA LYS A 42 -32.86 -8.66 -14.03
C LYS A 42 -33.19 -8.11 -15.42
N LEU A 43 -32.22 -7.60 -16.19
CA LEU A 43 -32.46 -7.12 -17.55
C LEU A 43 -33.02 -8.22 -18.45
N ILE A 44 -32.46 -9.43 -18.35
CA ILE A 44 -32.94 -10.60 -19.12
C ILE A 44 -34.38 -10.95 -18.73
N ILE A 45 -34.68 -11.02 -17.43
CA ILE A 45 -36.02 -11.36 -16.92
C ILE A 45 -37.03 -10.27 -17.31
N ASP A 46 -36.68 -8.99 -17.16
CA ASP A 46 -37.58 -7.89 -17.50
C ASP A 46 -37.94 -7.90 -19.00
N SER A 47 -36.99 -8.21 -19.89
CA SER A 47 -37.27 -8.42 -21.32
C SER A 47 -38.26 -9.55 -21.57
N HIS A 48 -38.11 -10.69 -20.89
CA HIS A 48 -39.07 -11.79 -20.98
C HIS A 48 -40.45 -11.43 -20.39
N VAL A 49 -40.51 -10.65 -19.32
CA VAL A 49 -41.78 -10.18 -18.73
C VAL A 49 -42.52 -9.27 -19.71
N GLN A 50 -41.82 -8.32 -20.36
CA GLN A 50 -42.44 -7.45 -21.37
C GLN A 50 -43.05 -8.25 -22.52
N TYR A 51 -42.38 -9.33 -22.96
CA TYR A 51 -42.92 -10.23 -23.97
C TYR A 51 -44.17 -10.95 -23.49
N ARG A 52 -44.18 -11.46 -22.26
CA ARG A 52 -45.33 -12.18 -21.69
C ARG A 52 -46.54 -11.28 -21.41
N LEU A 53 -46.31 -9.98 -21.19
CA LEU A 53 -47.36 -8.97 -21.09
C LEU A 53 -47.89 -8.52 -22.47
N ASN A 54 -47.38 -9.09 -23.57
CA ASN A 54 -47.69 -8.72 -24.95
C ASN A 54 -47.36 -7.25 -25.29
N ASN A 55 -46.40 -6.64 -24.59
CA ASN A 55 -45.94 -5.28 -24.87
C ASN A 55 -44.88 -5.23 -25.99
N VAL A 56 -44.21 -6.36 -26.25
CA VAL A 56 -43.18 -6.50 -27.29
C VAL A 56 -43.41 -7.80 -28.06
N ASP A 57 -43.04 -7.81 -29.34
CA ASP A 57 -43.15 -9.00 -30.18
C ASP A 57 -41.97 -9.98 -29.97
N ALA A 58 -42.08 -11.17 -30.57
CA ALA A 58 -41.05 -12.21 -30.43
C ALA A 58 -39.71 -11.81 -31.08
N PHE A 59 -39.73 -11.00 -32.13
CA PHE A 59 -38.53 -10.55 -32.84
C PHE A 59 -37.76 -9.50 -32.02
N GLN A 60 -38.48 -8.57 -31.39
CA GLN A 60 -37.95 -7.56 -30.48
C GLN A 60 -37.39 -8.19 -29.20
N LEU A 61 -37.99 -9.28 -28.70
CA LEU A 61 -37.40 -10.04 -27.60
C LEU A 61 -36.04 -10.64 -28.01
N ALA A 62 -35.97 -11.26 -29.18
CA ALA A 62 -34.74 -11.87 -29.68
C ALA A 62 -33.63 -10.83 -29.89
N ASP A 63 -33.96 -9.69 -30.51
CA ASP A 63 -33.03 -8.57 -30.69
C ASP A 63 -32.61 -7.97 -29.35
N GLY A 64 -33.55 -7.78 -28.41
CA GLY A 64 -33.27 -7.28 -27.07
C GLY A 64 -32.33 -8.19 -26.27
N LEU A 65 -32.51 -9.51 -26.35
CA LEU A 65 -31.59 -10.46 -25.72
C LEU A 65 -30.21 -10.43 -26.37
N GLN A 66 -30.15 -10.38 -27.70
CA GLN A 66 -28.88 -10.24 -28.43
C GLN A 66 -28.15 -8.97 -27.97
N TYR A 67 -28.87 -7.85 -27.90
CA TYR A 67 -28.31 -6.56 -27.49
C TYR A 67 -27.78 -6.61 -26.05
N ILE A 68 -28.51 -7.23 -25.12
CA ILE A 68 -28.10 -7.38 -23.72
C ILE A 68 -26.78 -8.14 -23.61
N PHE A 69 -26.63 -9.26 -24.33
CA PHE A 69 -25.40 -10.07 -24.28
C PHE A 69 -24.22 -9.43 -25.04
N ALA A 70 -24.50 -8.68 -26.13
CA ALA A 70 -23.47 -7.97 -26.87
C ALA A 70 -22.96 -6.71 -26.13
N HIS A 71 -23.81 -6.08 -25.30
CA HIS A 71 -23.52 -4.79 -24.64
C HIS A 71 -23.48 -4.88 -23.12
N VAL A 72 -23.10 -6.03 -22.56
CA VAL A 72 -23.01 -6.23 -21.10
C VAL A 72 -22.15 -5.15 -20.43
N GLY A 73 -20.99 -4.79 -21.00
CA GLY A 73 -20.11 -3.77 -20.41
C GLY A 73 -20.66 -2.34 -20.44
N GLN A 74 -21.64 -2.05 -21.30
CA GLN A 74 -22.32 -0.76 -21.35
C GLN A 74 -23.56 -0.75 -20.45
N LEU A 75 -24.30 -1.86 -20.40
CA LEU A 75 -25.53 -2.02 -19.61
C LEU A 75 -25.25 -2.33 -18.13
N THR A 76 -24.08 -2.89 -17.85
CA THR A 76 -23.59 -3.25 -16.51
C THR A 76 -22.15 -2.82 -16.34
N GLY A 77 -21.77 -2.42 -15.12
CA GLY A 77 -20.41 -2.02 -14.79
C GLY A 77 -19.52 -3.20 -14.40
N ILE A 78 -19.72 -4.39 -14.97
CA ILE A 78 -19.01 -5.61 -14.54
C ILE A 78 -17.53 -5.49 -14.92
N GLN A 79 -16.69 -5.19 -13.93
CA GLN A 79 -15.25 -5.49 -13.97
C GLN A 79 -15.03 -6.86 -13.29
N PHE A 80 -14.51 -7.83 -14.04
CA PHE A 80 -14.37 -9.24 -13.61
C PHE A 80 -13.20 -9.51 -12.66
N GLU A 81 -12.42 -8.50 -12.26
CA GLU A 81 -11.29 -8.72 -11.37
C GLU A 81 -11.70 -8.67 -9.89
N GLY A 82 -12.02 -9.84 -9.37
CA GLY A 82 -12.15 -10.10 -7.94
C GLY A 82 -10.81 -9.97 -7.22
N ARG A 83 -10.82 -9.43 -6.00
CA ARG A 83 -9.65 -9.45 -5.13
C ARG A 83 -9.60 -10.78 -4.37
N HIS A 84 -8.53 -11.54 -4.59
CA HIS A 84 -8.21 -12.69 -3.74
C HIS A 84 -7.70 -12.20 -2.38
N SER A 85 -8.55 -12.23 -1.35
CA SER A 85 -8.12 -12.04 0.03
C SER A 85 -7.69 -13.39 0.60
N LYS A 86 -6.41 -13.75 0.46
CA LYS A 86 -5.82 -14.80 1.28
C LYS A 86 -4.72 -14.21 2.15
N GLY A 87 -4.64 -14.68 3.39
CA GLY A 87 -3.66 -14.33 4.43
C GLY A 87 -2.24 -14.74 4.05
N VAL A 88 -1.76 -14.22 2.94
CA VAL A 88 -0.37 -14.32 2.51
C VAL A 88 0.41 -13.32 3.35
N ALA A 89 1.53 -13.77 3.93
CA ALA A 89 2.48 -12.88 4.59
C ALA A 89 2.73 -11.66 3.70
N LYS A 90 2.56 -10.45 4.24
CA LYS A 90 2.65 -9.23 3.43
C LYS A 90 4.09 -9.10 2.92
N THR A 91 4.29 -9.35 1.63
CA THR A 91 5.57 -9.10 0.97
C THR A 91 5.96 -7.64 1.15
N VAL A 92 7.24 -7.38 1.40
CA VAL A 92 7.77 -6.02 1.54
C VAL A 92 7.67 -5.32 0.19
N THR A 93 6.61 -4.52 0.02
CA THR A 93 6.40 -3.73 -1.19
C THR A 93 7.30 -2.50 -1.19
N LYS A 94 7.50 -1.86 -2.35
CA LYS A 94 8.33 -0.65 -2.52
C LYS A 94 8.05 0.46 -1.49
N GLN A 95 6.82 0.56 -0.99
CA GLN A 95 6.44 1.54 0.03
C GLN A 95 7.05 1.24 1.42
N ARG A 96 7.31 -0.02 1.74
CA ARG A 96 7.72 -0.48 3.09
C ARG A 96 9.18 -0.90 3.17
N VAL A 97 9.93 -0.86 2.07
CA VAL A 97 11.34 -1.31 2.01
C VAL A 97 12.18 -0.63 3.09
N GLU A 98 12.06 0.69 3.23
CA GLU A 98 12.89 1.45 4.18
C GLU A 98 12.49 1.19 5.63
N SER A 99 11.18 1.17 5.91
CA SER A 99 10.67 0.85 7.24
C SER A 99 11.03 -0.56 7.67
N HIS A 100 11.05 -1.51 6.73
CA HIS A 100 11.48 -2.88 6.99
C HIS A 100 12.99 -2.96 7.21
N PHE A 101 13.79 -2.27 6.40
CA PHE A 101 15.25 -2.17 6.62
C PHE A 101 15.58 -1.63 8.02
N ASP A 102 14.91 -0.55 8.45
CA ASP A 102 15.10 0.00 9.81
C ASP A 102 14.64 -0.97 10.91
N LEU A 103 13.62 -1.79 10.67
CA LEU A 103 13.16 -2.81 11.61
C LEU A 103 14.20 -3.92 11.78
N GLU A 104 14.69 -4.47 10.67
CA GLU A 104 15.73 -5.51 10.66
C GLU A 104 17.04 -4.98 11.26
N LEU A 105 17.45 -3.76 10.90
CA LEU A 105 18.64 -3.11 11.47
C LEU A 105 18.55 -3.00 13.00
N ARG A 106 17.39 -2.57 13.52
CA ARG A 106 17.17 -2.49 14.96
C ARG A 106 17.15 -3.86 15.61
N ALA A 107 16.62 -4.89 14.96
CA ALA A 107 16.65 -6.26 15.46
C ALA A 107 18.09 -6.78 15.54
N SER A 108 18.90 -6.61 14.50
CA SER A 108 20.32 -7.01 14.50
C SER A 108 21.12 -6.29 15.59
N VAL A 109 20.92 -4.98 15.75
CA VAL A 109 21.57 -4.21 16.82
C VAL A 109 21.14 -4.71 18.20
N MET A 110 19.87 -5.07 18.37
CA MET A 110 19.37 -5.63 19.64
C MET A 110 20.01 -6.99 19.96
N HIS A 111 20.20 -7.86 18.96
CA HIS A 111 20.91 -9.12 19.14
C HIS A 111 22.38 -8.89 19.56
N ASP A 112 23.12 -8.04 18.85
CA ASP A 112 24.50 -7.70 19.19
C ASP A 112 24.62 -7.09 20.61
N ILE A 113 23.68 -6.26 21.03
CA ILE A 113 23.66 -5.68 22.39
C ILE A 113 23.48 -6.78 23.45
N VAL A 114 22.59 -7.76 23.21
CA VAL A 114 22.33 -8.83 24.18
C VAL A 114 23.55 -9.71 24.37
N ASP A 115 24.28 -10.00 23.29
CA ASP A 115 25.47 -10.87 23.32
C ASP A 115 26.68 -10.18 23.97
N MET A 116 26.80 -8.86 23.84
CA MET A 116 27.90 -8.08 24.43
C MET A 116 27.69 -7.73 25.91
N MET A 117 26.46 -7.83 26.44
CA MET A 117 26.15 -7.41 27.81
C MET A 117 26.15 -8.60 28.79
N PRO A 118 26.85 -8.50 29.94
CA PRO A 118 26.82 -9.55 30.95
C PRO A 118 25.42 -9.72 31.57
N GLU A 119 25.15 -10.93 32.08
CA GLU A 119 23.92 -11.30 32.81
C GLU A 119 23.65 -10.28 33.94
N GLY A 120 22.55 -9.51 33.85
CA GLY A 120 22.11 -8.57 34.90
C GLY A 120 21.87 -7.11 34.47
N ILE A 121 22.40 -6.64 33.31
CA ILE A 121 22.28 -5.22 32.87
C ILE A 121 21.38 -5.04 31.61
N LYS A 122 20.88 -6.15 31.05
CA LYS A 122 20.47 -6.31 29.63
C LYS A 122 19.36 -5.37 29.12
N GLN A 123 18.21 -5.24 29.80
CA GLN A 123 17.03 -4.60 29.19
C GLN A 123 16.99 -3.06 29.30
N ASN A 124 17.49 -2.48 30.40
CA ASN A 124 17.33 -1.04 30.66
C ASN A 124 18.23 -0.16 29.78
N LYS A 125 19.39 -0.68 29.33
CA LYS A 125 20.36 0.09 28.52
C LYS A 125 20.17 -0.06 27.02
N ALA A 126 19.53 -1.13 26.55
CA ALA A 126 19.31 -1.39 25.12
C ALA A 126 18.55 -0.26 24.41
N ARG A 127 17.52 0.30 25.07
CA ARG A 127 16.76 1.45 24.54
C ARG A 127 17.63 2.70 24.35
N THR A 128 18.53 2.97 25.29
CA THR A 128 19.45 4.12 25.22
C THR A 128 20.47 3.95 24.10
N ILE A 129 21.01 2.75 23.91
CA ILE A 129 21.93 2.46 22.79
C ILE A 129 21.23 2.68 21.44
N LEU A 130 19.98 2.24 21.31
CA LEU A 130 19.17 2.49 20.11
C LEU A 130 18.86 3.98 19.87
N GLN A 131 18.79 4.80 20.93
CA GLN A 131 18.71 6.26 20.79
C GLN A 131 20.02 6.83 20.25
N HIS A 132 21.17 6.38 20.79
CA HIS A 132 22.49 6.79 20.27
C HIS A 132 22.70 6.40 18.80
N LEU A 133 22.25 5.20 18.39
CA LEU A 133 22.25 4.80 16.98
C LEU A 133 21.42 5.75 16.10
N SER A 134 20.25 6.16 16.60
CA SER A 134 19.36 7.07 15.85
C SER A 134 19.96 8.47 15.75
N GLU A 135 20.65 8.94 16.79
CA GLU A 135 21.33 10.23 16.81
C GLU A 135 22.58 10.23 15.95
N ALA A 136 23.40 9.17 16.00
CA ALA A 136 24.56 9.00 15.14
C ALA A 136 24.17 9.06 13.65
N TRP A 137 23.03 8.47 13.28
CA TRP A 137 22.50 8.58 11.91
C TRP A 137 22.10 10.02 11.53
N ARG A 138 21.56 10.79 12.46
CA ARG A 138 21.22 12.21 12.23
C ARG A 138 22.49 13.06 12.08
N CYS A 139 23.46 12.88 12.96
CA CYS A 139 24.77 13.54 12.88
C CYS A 139 25.45 13.26 11.54
N TRP A 140 25.44 12.00 11.09
CA TRP A 140 25.99 11.63 9.77
C TRP A 140 25.29 12.38 8.63
N LYS A 141 23.95 12.39 8.59
CA LYS A 141 23.20 13.12 7.54
C LYS A 141 23.42 14.64 7.58
N ALA A 142 23.71 15.20 8.75
CA ALA A 142 24.00 16.63 8.92
C ALA A 142 25.48 16.96 8.71
N ASN A 143 26.34 15.97 8.43
CA ASN A 143 27.79 16.12 8.33
C ASN A 143 28.43 16.69 9.62
N ILE A 144 27.93 16.24 10.78
CA ILE A 144 28.43 16.64 12.11
C ILE A 144 29.18 15.45 12.72
N PRO A 145 30.39 15.64 13.28
CA PRO A 145 31.10 14.56 13.95
C PRO A 145 30.32 14.10 15.19
N TRP A 146 30.01 12.81 15.24
CA TRP A 146 29.35 12.18 16.39
C TRP A 146 30.39 11.62 17.35
N LYS A 147 30.42 12.12 18.58
CA LYS A 147 31.24 11.60 19.68
C LYS A 147 30.51 11.79 20.99
N VAL A 148 30.34 10.71 21.76
CA VAL A 148 29.62 10.74 23.04
C VAL A 148 30.63 10.57 24.19
N PRO A 149 30.80 11.56 25.09
CA PRO A 149 31.66 11.40 26.25
C PRO A 149 31.16 10.26 27.16
N GLY A 150 32.07 9.37 27.57
CA GLY A 150 31.76 8.28 28.52
C GLY A 150 31.01 7.08 27.93
N LEU A 151 30.86 6.99 26.61
CA LEU A 151 30.31 5.79 25.97
C LEU A 151 31.36 4.66 25.94
N PRO A 152 31.01 3.41 26.30
CA PRO A 152 31.93 2.29 26.17
C PRO A 152 32.37 2.07 24.70
N ILE A 153 33.67 1.93 24.49
CA ILE A 153 34.29 1.74 23.16
C ILE A 153 33.65 0.59 22.36
N PRO A 154 33.30 -0.59 22.95
CA PRO A 154 32.64 -1.66 22.20
C PRO A 154 31.28 -1.23 21.61
N ILE A 155 30.51 -0.42 22.35
CA ILE A 155 29.20 0.08 21.91
C ILE A 155 29.39 1.15 20.83
N GLU A 156 30.36 2.04 20.99
CA GLU A 156 30.71 3.05 19.98
C GLU A 156 31.07 2.40 18.64
N ASN A 157 31.97 1.41 18.66
CA ASN A 157 32.37 0.67 17.46
C ASN A 157 31.22 -0.11 16.81
N MET A 158 30.34 -0.69 17.62
CA MET A 158 29.11 -1.34 17.13
C MET A 158 28.21 -0.34 16.40
N ILE A 159 27.96 0.84 17.00
CA ILE A 159 27.15 1.89 16.39
C ILE A 159 27.79 2.34 15.06
N LEU A 160 29.09 2.64 15.05
CA LEU A 160 29.80 3.08 13.84
C LEU A 160 29.72 2.04 12.70
N ARG A 161 29.84 0.74 13.01
CA ARG A 161 29.63 -0.34 12.05
C ARG A 161 28.24 -0.31 11.41
N TYR A 162 27.19 -0.21 12.24
CA TYR A 162 25.81 -0.20 11.74
C TYR A 162 25.48 1.10 11.01
N ILE A 163 26.03 2.24 11.43
CA ILE A 163 25.94 3.48 10.69
C ILE A 163 26.59 3.31 9.32
N LYS A 164 27.83 2.81 9.23
CA LYS A 164 28.49 2.56 7.95
C LYS A 164 27.66 1.65 7.04
N MET A 165 27.10 0.58 7.57
CA MET A 165 26.23 -0.32 6.80
C MET A 165 24.99 0.41 6.25
N LYS A 166 24.37 1.27 7.08
CA LYS A 166 23.23 2.09 6.67
C LYS A 166 23.61 3.18 5.65
N THR A 167 24.79 3.78 5.76
CA THR A 167 25.29 4.78 4.80
C THR A 167 25.56 4.17 3.45
N ASP A 168 26.14 2.96 3.41
CA ASP A 168 26.43 2.23 2.18
C ASP A 168 25.11 1.90 1.45
N TRP A 169 24.12 1.38 2.19
CA TRP A 169 22.78 1.11 1.65
C TRP A 169 22.08 2.38 1.12
N TRP A 170 22.14 3.47 1.89
CA TRP A 170 21.52 4.75 1.52
C TRP A 170 22.12 5.34 0.25
N THR A 171 23.46 5.37 0.16
CA THR A 171 24.21 5.91 -0.98
C THR A 171 23.99 5.06 -2.24
N ASN A 172 24.07 3.72 -2.12
CA ASN A 172 23.83 2.81 -3.25
C ASN A 172 22.40 2.94 -3.79
N THR A 173 21.41 3.06 -2.91
CA THR A 173 20.01 3.28 -3.29
C THR A 173 19.83 4.62 -4.01
N ALA A 174 20.52 5.68 -3.58
CA ALA A 174 20.52 6.96 -4.27
C ALA A 174 21.14 6.85 -5.67
N HIS A 175 22.31 6.23 -5.83
CA HIS A 175 22.94 6.02 -7.14
C HIS A 175 22.05 5.20 -8.08
N TYR A 176 21.48 4.09 -7.60
CA TYR A 176 20.57 3.26 -8.38
C TYR A 176 19.36 4.05 -8.88
N ASN A 177 18.74 4.84 -7.99
CA ASN A 177 17.60 5.67 -8.37
C ASN A 177 17.98 6.79 -9.34
N ARG A 178 19.14 7.42 -9.18
CA ARG A 178 19.65 8.43 -10.11
C ARG A 178 19.82 7.86 -11.51
N GLU A 179 20.41 6.68 -11.63
CA GLU A 179 20.60 6.02 -12.92
C GLU A 179 19.28 5.63 -13.58
N ARG A 180 18.27 5.24 -12.78
CA ARG A 180 16.92 4.99 -13.29
C ARG A 180 16.22 6.25 -13.81
N ILE A 181 16.40 7.40 -13.15
CA ILE A 181 15.91 8.69 -13.65
C ILE A 181 16.60 9.04 -14.96
N ARG A 182 17.94 8.91 -15.01
CA ARG A 182 18.74 9.19 -16.20
C ARG A 182 18.29 8.38 -17.41
N ARG A 183 17.88 7.12 -17.20
CA ARG A 183 17.37 6.22 -18.26
C ARG A 183 15.89 6.42 -18.60
N GLY A 184 15.20 7.39 -17.99
CA GLY A 184 13.77 7.65 -18.25
C GLY A 184 12.83 6.56 -17.73
N ALA A 185 13.26 5.73 -16.77
CA ALA A 185 12.40 4.68 -16.22
C ALA A 185 11.24 5.28 -15.41
N THR A 186 10.08 4.63 -15.41
CA THR A 186 8.92 5.09 -14.63
C THR A 186 9.24 5.09 -13.13
N ILE A 187 9.19 6.28 -12.54
CA ILE A 187 9.52 6.53 -11.12
C ILE A 187 8.35 7.25 -10.45
N SER A 188 7.98 6.78 -9.25
CA SER A 188 6.99 7.43 -8.41
C SER A 188 7.49 8.81 -7.97
N ARG A 189 6.73 9.87 -8.28
CA ARG A 189 7.16 11.27 -8.12
C ARG A 189 7.62 11.68 -6.72
N PHE A 190 7.06 11.11 -5.65
CA PHE A 190 7.14 11.73 -4.31
C PHE A 190 8.22 11.20 -3.34
N PRO A 191 8.66 9.92 -3.36
CA PRO A 191 9.70 9.47 -2.41
C PRO A 191 11.14 9.62 -2.93
N ILE A 192 11.35 9.49 -4.25
CA ILE A 192 12.70 9.26 -4.80
C ILE A 192 13.39 10.59 -5.16
N VAL A 193 12.66 11.51 -5.77
CA VAL A 193 13.15 12.84 -6.17
C VAL A 193 13.61 13.65 -4.96
N GLY A 194 12.78 13.74 -3.92
CA GLY A 194 13.14 14.44 -2.67
C GLY A 194 14.34 13.82 -1.95
N LYS A 195 14.50 12.48 -2.01
CA LYS A 195 15.65 11.79 -1.41
C LYS A 195 16.95 12.10 -2.15
N LEU A 196 16.94 12.10 -3.47
CA LEU A 196 18.14 12.41 -4.26
C LEU A 196 18.62 13.84 -3.99
N LEU A 197 17.70 14.80 -3.93
CA LEU A 197 18.01 16.17 -3.55
C LEU A 197 18.59 16.26 -2.13
N SER A 198 18.01 15.53 -1.16
CA SER A 198 18.53 15.48 0.22
C SER A 198 19.91 14.83 0.36
N CYS A 199 20.31 14.01 -0.61
CA CYS A 199 21.64 13.40 -0.69
C CYS A 199 22.66 14.31 -1.41
N GLY A 200 22.31 15.57 -1.71
CA GLY A 200 23.18 16.50 -2.43
C GLY A 200 23.32 16.22 -3.93
N PHE A 201 22.54 15.29 -4.49
CA PHE A 201 22.54 15.02 -5.92
C PHE A 201 21.66 16.06 -6.65
N LYS A 202 22.28 16.89 -7.50
CA LYS A 202 21.53 17.70 -8.49
C LYS A 202 20.90 16.75 -9.52
N LEU A 203 19.59 16.88 -9.72
CA LEU A 203 18.81 16.17 -10.73
C LEU A 203 18.98 16.79 -12.11
#